data_AF-A0AAW5ELU5-F1
#
_entry.id   AF-A0AAW5ELU5-F1
#
_cell.length_a   1.000
_cell.length_b   1.000
_cell.length_c   1.000
_cell.angle_alpha   90.00
_cell.angle_beta   90.00
_cell.angle_gamma   90.00
#
_symmetry.space_group_name_H-M   'P 1'
#
loop_
_entity.id
_entity.type
_entity.pdbx_description
1 polymer ?
#
loop_
_entity_poly.entity_id
_entity_poly.type
_entity_poly.pdbx_seq_one_letter_code
_entity_poly.pdbx_strand_id
1 'polypeptide(L)'
;MDISPETPQSTDRAEGLREFVGVMSGMETAFVALIDFYAKNGGPSHEAVAKHLQATADQLPKNVPLSTRRVLEHIADGVMGNTPRKGA
;
A
#
# COMPACT_ATOMS: atom_id res chain seq x y z
N MET A 1 -14.46 -42.03 -24.53
CA MET A 1 -13.30 -41.23 -24.09
C MET A 1 -13.86 -40.13 -23.23
N ASP A 2 -13.81 -40.30 -21.91
CA ASP A 2 -14.15 -39.27 -20.93
C ASP A 2 -12.97 -38.31 -20.84
N ILE A 3 -13.16 -37.07 -21.29
CA ILE A 3 -12.19 -36.00 -21.05
C ILE A 3 -12.76 -35.21 -19.88
N SER A 4 -12.44 -35.63 -18.66
CA SER A 4 -12.59 -34.76 -17.50
C SER A 4 -11.63 -33.59 -17.68
N PRO A 5 -12.10 -32.32 -17.70
CA PRO A 5 -11.20 -31.19 -17.73
C PRO A 5 -10.48 -31.13 -16.37
N GLU A 6 -9.18 -31.41 -16.38
CA GLU A 6 -8.29 -31.07 -15.28
C GLU A 6 -8.38 -29.56 -15.05
N THR A 7 -8.72 -29.14 -13.84
CA THR A 7 -8.79 -27.73 -13.44
C THR A 7 -7.38 -27.17 -13.21
N PRO A 8 -6.84 -26.29 -14.07
CA PRO A 8 -5.57 -25.62 -13.82
C PRO A 8 -5.88 -24.21 -13.33
N GLN A 9 -6.02 -23.98 -12.01
CA GLN A 9 -6.37 -22.63 -11.51
C GLN A 9 -5.81 -22.22 -10.13
N SER A 10 -5.18 -23.10 -9.33
CA SER A 10 -4.75 -22.74 -7.96
C SER A 10 -3.37 -22.09 -7.90
N THR A 11 -2.40 -22.56 -8.69
CA THR A 11 -1.02 -22.08 -8.67
C THR A 11 -0.87 -20.67 -9.25
N ASP A 12 -1.54 -20.39 -10.38
CA ASP A 12 -1.49 -19.08 -11.05
C ASP A 12 -2.12 -17.96 -10.20
N ARG A 13 -3.16 -18.28 -9.40
CA ARG A 13 -3.78 -17.32 -8.49
C ARG A 13 -2.87 -16.95 -7.32
N ALA A 14 -2.09 -17.90 -6.80
CA ALA A 14 -1.18 -17.67 -5.69
C ALA A 14 0.08 -16.89 -6.12
N GLU A 15 0.55 -17.08 -7.35
CA GLU A 15 1.61 -16.25 -7.94
C GLU A 15 1.13 -14.84 -8.21
N GLY A 16 -0.04 -14.66 -8.83
CA GLY A 16 -0.62 -13.34 -9.05
C GLY A 16 -0.85 -12.56 -7.75
N LEU A 17 -1.26 -13.23 -6.67
CA LEU A 17 -1.39 -12.59 -5.35
C LEU A 17 -0.02 -12.17 -4.77
N ARG A 18 1.01 -13.00 -4.90
CA ARG A 18 2.36 -12.68 -4.42
C ARG A 18 2.96 -11.50 -5.18
N GLU A 19 2.80 -11.46 -6.50
CA GLU A 19 3.24 -10.35 -7.33
C GLU A 19 2.49 -9.06 -6.96
N PHE A 20 1.17 -9.13 -6.81
CA PHE A 20 0.35 -7.98 -6.41
C PHE A 20 0.78 -7.41 -5.04
N VAL A 21 1.00 -8.28 -4.04
CA VAL A 21 1.49 -7.86 -2.72
C VAL A 21 2.89 -7.23 -2.83
N GLY A 22 3.75 -7.77 -3.69
CA GLY A 22 5.07 -7.20 -3.97
C GLY A 22 5.00 -5.79 -4.58
N VAL A 23 4.13 -5.58 -5.58
CA VAL A 23 3.93 -4.26 -6.20
C VAL A 23 3.40 -3.24 -5.19
N MET A 24 2.40 -3.62 -4.39
CA MET A 24 1.85 -2.72 -3.35
C MET A 24 2.91 -2.32 -2.32
N SER A 25 3.73 -3.28 -1.87
CA SER A 25 4.85 -3.00 -0.95
C SER A 25 5.92 -2.10 -1.58
N GLY A 26 6.22 -2.29 -2.87
CA GLY A 26 7.15 -1.44 -3.61
C GLY A 26 6.64 0.01 -3.76
N MET A 27 5.35 0.18 -4.06
CA MET A 27 4.71 1.49 -4.16
C MET A 27 4.74 2.24 -2.82
N GLU A 28 4.40 1.58 -1.72
CA GLU A 28 4.48 2.17 -0.38
C GLU A 28 5.89 2.65 -0.05
N THR A 29 6.90 1.82 -0.31
CA THR A 29 8.31 2.16 -0.11
C THR A 29 8.70 3.41 -0.92
N ALA A 30 8.26 3.49 -2.19
CA ALA A 30 8.51 4.65 -3.03
C ALA A 30 7.83 5.92 -2.49
N PHE A 31 6.59 5.84 -1.99
CA PHE A 31 5.90 6.97 -1.39
C PHE A 31 6.61 7.47 -0.13
N VAL A 32 7.00 6.56 0.77
CA VAL A 32 7.75 6.92 1.98
C VAL A 32 9.09 7.58 1.61
N ALA A 33 9.82 7.03 0.63
CA ALA A 33 11.09 7.61 0.17
C ALA A 33 10.92 9.01 -0.43
N LEU A 34 9.84 9.26 -1.18
CA LEU A 34 9.52 10.59 -1.70
C LEU A 34 9.21 11.57 -0.57
N ILE A 35 8.43 11.14 0.42
CA ILE A 35 8.09 11.96 1.58
C ILE A 35 9.34 12.31 2.39
N ASP A 36 10.21 11.31 2.65
CA ASP A 36 11.52 11.50 3.29
C ASP A 36 12.38 12.52 2.50
N PHE A 37 12.39 12.42 1.16
CA PHE A 37 13.13 13.33 0.30
C PHE A 37 12.60 14.77 0.43
N TYR A 38 11.29 14.99 0.32
CA TYR A 38 10.73 16.34 0.42
C TYR A 38 10.88 16.92 1.82
N ALA A 39 10.69 16.14 2.88
CA ALA A 39 10.88 16.58 4.26
C ALA A 39 12.31 17.12 4.49
N LYS A 40 13.33 16.48 3.89
CA LYS A 40 14.73 16.92 3.96
C LYS A 40 15.04 18.16 3.11
N ASN A 41 14.20 18.48 2.12
CA ASN A 41 14.39 19.57 1.17
C ASN A 41 13.44 20.77 1.43
N GLY A 42 13.00 20.96 2.68
CA GLY A 42 12.13 22.09 3.08
C GLY A 42 10.64 21.88 2.81
N GLY A 43 10.22 20.65 2.50
CA GLY A 43 8.83 20.23 2.44
C GLY A 43 8.19 19.97 3.81
N PRO A 44 6.94 19.50 3.83
CA PRO A 44 6.22 19.20 5.07
C PRO A 44 6.92 18.10 5.90
N SER A 45 6.78 18.16 7.22
CA SER A 45 7.28 17.10 8.10
C SER A 45 6.49 15.80 7.91
N HIS A 46 7.10 14.67 8.28
CA HIS A 46 6.45 13.36 8.29
C HIS A 46 5.12 13.37 9.05
N GLU A 47 5.08 14.05 10.19
CA GLU A 47 3.87 14.21 11.01
C GLU A 47 2.77 14.98 10.27
N ALA A 48 3.13 16.05 9.57
CA ALA A 48 2.15 16.84 8.80
C ALA A 48 1.57 16.01 7.64
N VAL A 49 2.40 15.23 6.95
CA VAL A 49 1.96 14.35 5.87
C VAL A 49 1.07 13.22 6.41
N ALA A 50 1.48 12.56 7.50
CA ALA A 50 0.69 11.49 8.11
C ALA A 50 -0.68 11.97 8.58
N LYS A 51 -0.75 13.13 9.25
CA LYS A 51 -2.04 13.76 9.63
C LYS A 51 -2.92 14.06 8.43
N HIS A 52 -2.33 14.56 7.33
CA HIS A 52 -3.07 14.84 6.12
C HIS A 52 -3.62 13.57 5.45
N LEU A 53 -2.82 12.50 5.39
CA LEU A 53 -3.26 11.19 4.88
C LEU A 53 -4.41 10.62 5.72
N GLN A 54 -4.33 10.69 7.05
CA GLN A 54 -5.40 10.24 7.94
C GLN A 54 -6.68 11.05 7.73
N ALA A 55 -6.59 12.38 7.68
CA ALA A 55 -7.74 13.24 7.41
C ALA A 55 -8.36 12.97 6.03
N THR A 56 -7.54 12.68 5.02
CA THR A 56 -8.01 12.30 3.68
C THR A 56 -8.73 10.96 3.73
N ALA A 57 -8.18 9.97 4.43
CA ALA A 57 -8.78 8.66 4.63
C ALA A 57 -10.16 8.78 5.29
N ASP A 58 -10.29 9.66 6.29
CA ASP A 58 -11.55 9.92 6.99
C ASP A 58 -12.61 10.61 6.14
N GLN A 59 -12.19 11.48 5.23
CA GLN A 59 -13.07 12.24 4.32
C GLN A 59 -13.44 11.48 3.04
N LEU A 60 -12.88 10.30 2.80
CA LEU A 60 -13.23 9.49 1.63
C LEU A 60 -14.75 9.22 1.59
N PRO A 61 -15.42 9.47 0.45
CA PRO A 61 -16.84 9.22 0.33
C PRO A 61 -17.14 7.72 0.43
N LYS A 62 -18.36 7.38 0.90
CA LYS A 62 -18.76 6.00 1.25
C LYS A 62 -18.73 5.02 0.07
N ASN A 63 -18.70 5.51 -1.16
CA ASN A 63 -18.60 4.71 -2.39
C ASN A 63 -17.16 4.31 -2.72
N VAL A 64 -16.16 4.85 -2.00
CA VAL A 64 -14.76 4.45 -2.16
C VAL A 64 -14.54 3.13 -1.42
N PRO A 65 -13.82 2.17 -2.03
CA PRO A 65 -13.46 0.92 -1.37
C PRO A 65 -12.75 1.15 -0.03
N LEU A 66 -13.13 0.36 0.98
CA LEU A 66 -12.47 0.36 2.30
C LEU A 66 -10.95 0.10 2.20
N SER A 67 -10.51 -0.62 1.16
CA SER A 67 -9.09 -0.85 0.89
C SER A 67 -8.32 0.45 0.65
N THR A 68 -8.92 1.44 -0.01
CA THR A 68 -8.26 2.74 -0.25
C THR A 68 -8.01 3.48 1.06
N ARG A 69 -8.99 3.47 1.98
CA ARG A 69 -8.82 4.04 3.32
C ARG A 69 -7.65 3.38 4.06
N ARG A 70 -7.62 2.04 4.05
CA ARG A 70 -6.54 1.26 4.69
C ARG A 70 -5.17 1.53 4.08
N VAL A 71 -5.08 1.73 2.77
CA VAL A 71 -3.80 2.07 2.11
C VAL A 71 -3.28 3.44 2.57
N LEU A 72 -4.15 4.44 2.67
CA LEU A 72 -3.75 5.77 3.16
C LEU A 72 -3.30 5.73 4.62
N GLU A 73 -4.03 5.00 5.47
CA GLU A 73 -3.66 4.75 6.87
C GLU A 73 -2.30 4.03 6.97
N HIS A 74 -2.08 3.01 6.14
CA HIS A 74 -0.83 2.25 6.13
C HIS A 74 0.37 3.12 5.71
N ILE A 75 0.21 3.96 4.68
CA ILE A 75 1.27 4.90 4.26
C ILE A 75 1.55 5.91 5.38
N ALA A 76 0.51 6.41 6.07
CA ALA A 76 0.69 7.32 7.20
C ALA A 76 1.52 6.67 8.32
N ASP A 77 1.24 5.41 8.65
CA ASP A 77 2.03 4.63 9.62
C ASP A 77 3.47 4.38 9.15
N GLY A 78 3.67 4.06 7.87
CA GLY A 78 4.99 3.87 7.27
C GLY A 78 5.86 5.13 7.30
N VAL A 79 5.26 6.30 7.07
CA VAL A 79 5.91 7.62 7.17
C VAL A 79 6.27 7.97 8.62
N MET A 80 5.42 7.59 9.58
CA MET A 80 5.68 7.79 11.01
C MET A 80 6.69 6.78 11.59
N GLY A 81 7.09 5.76 10.82
CA GLY A 81 7.98 4.70 11.28
C GLY A 81 7.30 3.69 12.21
N ASN A 82 5.96 3.68 12.27
CA ASN A 82 5.17 2.75 13.09
C ASN A 82 5.11 1.35 12.47
N THR A 83 5.33 1.24 11.16
CA THR A 83 5.38 -0.03 10.44
C THR A 83 6.83 -0.36 10.08
N PRO A 84 7.35 -1.55 10.44
CA PRO A 84 8.69 -1.94 10.05
C PRO A 84 8.77 -2.06 8.52
N ARG A 85 9.70 -1.32 7.90
CA ARG A 85 10.02 -1.44 6.48
C ARG A 85 10.45 -2.87 6.21
N LYS A 86 9.58 -3.68 5.61
CA LYS A 86 9.95 -5.02 5.15
C LYS A 86 10.82 -4.88 3.91
N GLY A 87 12.13 -5.01 4.08
CA GLY A 87 13.11 -5.02 3.01
C GLY A 87 13.93 -3.75 2.95
N ALA A 88 15.03 -3.74 3.71
CA ALA A 88 16.32 -3.29 3.23
C ALA A 88 17.23 -4.52 3.21
#